data_AF-A0A950WQR7-F1
#
_entry.id   AF-A0A950WQR7-F1
#
_cell.length_a   1.000
_cell.length_b   1.000
_cell.length_c   1.000
_cell.angle_alpha   90.00
_cell.angle_beta   90.00
_cell.angle_gamma   90.00
#
_symmetry.space_group_name_H-M   'P 1'
#
loop_
_entity.id
_entity.type
_entity.pdbx_description
1 polymer ?
#
loop_
_entity_poly.entity_id
_entity_poly.type
_entity_poly.pdbx_seq_one_letter_code
_entity_poly.pdbx_strand_id
1 'polypeptide(L)'
;GHLLLMYDPEFPATAEIQELFGEIGLQVGDGVVVDPTNHAGTDPDKVAVPYYPAHPITEQLALTVFPAPRPIRLLSQRPGIQATVLASTSQDSYVRAGTGLASAATSKQLAATGAQGNGGRSGPAILAVALQGHLSEDSANPFRLVLIGSASFAANAFFPYASNGDLAVSTVRWLAGDTGTPKLKPMTYAAPEITLTHREMQVTFILIEILLPLSVILFGLAVWQRRR
;
A
#
# COMPACT_ATOMS: atom_id res chain seq x y z
N GLY A 1 -24.85 -5.29 -5.27
CA GLY A 1 -23.94 -5.92 -4.28
C GLY A 1 -22.71 -5.06 -4.08
N HIS A 2 -22.04 -5.14 -2.93
CA HIS A 2 -20.90 -4.25 -2.61
C HIS A 2 -19.66 -5.07 -2.22
N LEU A 3 -18.50 -4.75 -2.80
CA LEU A 3 -17.24 -5.45 -2.54
C LEU A 3 -16.10 -4.46 -2.33
N LEU A 4 -15.34 -4.64 -1.25
CA LEU A 4 -14.01 -4.06 -1.09
C LEU A 4 -13.00 -5.19 -1.25
N LEU A 5 -12.05 -5.02 -2.15
CA LEU A 5 -10.93 -5.94 -2.30
C LEU A 5 -9.61 -5.17 -2.21
N MET A 6 -8.79 -5.54 -1.24
CA MET A 6 -7.44 -5.03 -1.07
C MET A 6 -6.50 -6.20 -1.32
N TYR A 7 -5.65 -6.10 -2.34
CA TYR A 7 -4.89 -7.24 -2.83
C TYR A 7 -3.40 -6.93 -2.85
N ASP A 8 -2.67 -7.48 -1.88
CA ASP A 8 -1.24 -7.29 -1.73
C ASP A 8 -0.43 -8.07 -2.78
N PRO A 9 0.78 -7.60 -3.13
CA PRO A 9 1.67 -8.29 -4.06
C PRO A 9 2.27 -9.60 -3.50
N GLU A 10 2.17 -9.85 -2.20
CA GLU A 10 2.63 -11.10 -1.57
C GLU A 10 1.81 -12.31 -2.05
N PHE A 11 0.56 -12.08 -2.46
CA PHE A 11 -0.32 -13.11 -2.98
C PHE A 11 -0.26 -13.15 -4.52
N PRO A 12 -0.02 -14.34 -5.11
CA PRO A 12 0.04 -14.47 -6.55
C PRO A 12 -1.34 -14.26 -7.16
N ALA A 13 -1.42 -13.45 -8.22
CA ALA A 13 -2.67 -13.26 -8.94
C ALA A 13 -2.99 -14.49 -9.79
N THR A 14 -3.74 -15.42 -9.21
CA THR A 14 -4.08 -16.69 -9.85
C THR A 14 -4.95 -16.48 -11.09
N ALA A 15 -4.97 -17.46 -11.99
CA ALA A 15 -5.73 -17.38 -13.24
C ALA A 15 -7.22 -17.12 -12.97
N GLU A 16 -7.78 -17.75 -11.95
CA GLU A 16 -9.20 -17.63 -11.58
C GLU A 16 -9.55 -16.20 -11.13
N ILE A 17 -8.68 -15.56 -10.35
CA ILE A 17 -8.86 -14.16 -9.93
C ILE A 17 -8.71 -13.21 -11.12
N GLN A 18 -7.76 -13.48 -12.01
CA GLN A 18 -7.56 -12.67 -13.22
C GLN A 18 -8.76 -12.77 -14.18
N GLU A 19 -9.34 -13.96 -14.33
CA GLU A 19 -10.56 -14.18 -15.11
C GLU A 19 -11.73 -13.37 -14.54
N LEU A 20 -11.96 -13.45 -13.23
CA LEU A 20 -13.02 -12.68 -12.54
C LEU A 20 -12.85 -11.18 -12.73
N PHE A 21 -11.62 -10.66 -12.60
CA PHE A 21 -11.37 -9.24 -12.86
C PHE A 21 -11.54 -8.88 -14.34
N GLY A 22 -11.17 -9.78 -15.25
CA GLY A 22 -11.32 -9.61 -16.70
C GLY A 22 -12.79 -9.47 -17.13
N GLU A 23 -13.72 -10.14 -16.45
CA GLU A 23 -15.16 -9.98 -16.69
C GLU A 23 -15.62 -8.53 -16.46
N ILE A 24 -15.13 -7.89 -15.39
CA ILE A 24 -15.47 -6.50 -15.01
C ILE A 24 -14.51 -5.45 -15.59
N GLY A 25 -13.60 -5.84 -16.49
CA GLY A 25 -12.70 -4.92 -17.19
C GLY A 25 -11.49 -4.47 -16.37
N LEU A 26 -11.03 -5.29 -15.42
CA LEU A 26 -9.85 -5.05 -14.60
C LEU A 26 -8.79 -6.15 -14.78
N GLN A 27 -7.56 -5.83 -14.44
CA GLN A 27 -6.48 -6.78 -14.27
C GLN A 27 -5.58 -6.30 -13.13
N VAL A 28 -5.11 -7.23 -12.29
CA VAL A 28 -4.08 -6.95 -11.28
C VAL A 28 -2.73 -7.39 -11.82
N GLY A 29 -1.74 -6.51 -11.80
CA GLY A 29 -0.38 -6.87 -12.22
C GLY A 29 0.40 -7.54 -11.09
N ASP A 30 1.40 -8.33 -11.47
CA ASP A 30 2.39 -8.85 -10.53
C ASP A 30 3.51 -7.83 -10.31
N GLY A 31 4.07 -7.85 -9.10
CA GLY A 31 5.15 -6.98 -8.68
C GLY A 31 4.73 -5.81 -7.80
N VAL A 32 5.72 -5.01 -7.43
CA VAL A 32 5.61 -3.88 -6.52
C VAL A 32 5.84 -2.61 -7.31
N VAL A 33 4.94 -1.65 -7.20
CA VAL A 33 5.09 -0.32 -7.77
C VAL A 33 6.07 0.47 -6.92
N VAL A 34 7.04 1.08 -7.60
CA VAL A 34 8.06 1.94 -7.02
C VAL A 34 7.89 3.34 -7.62
N ASP A 35 7.81 4.36 -6.77
CA ASP A 35 7.67 5.76 -7.19
C ASP A 35 8.85 6.60 -6.66
N PRO A 36 9.86 6.88 -7.51
CA PRO A 36 11.01 7.70 -7.13
C PRO A 36 10.65 9.15 -6.80
N THR A 37 9.52 9.66 -7.31
CA THR A 37 9.16 11.08 -7.25
C THR A 37 8.23 11.36 -6.08
N ASN A 38 7.18 10.55 -5.91
CA ASN A 38 6.20 10.71 -4.84
C ASN A 38 6.25 9.52 -3.88
N HIS A 39 7.03 9.63 -2.81
CA HIS A 39 7.15 8.58 -1.80
C HIS A 39 7.31 9.14 -0.37
N ALA A 40 7.06 8.29 0.62
CA ALA A 40 7.17 8.66 2.03
C ALA A 40 8.61 8.46 2.54
N GLY A 41 9.20 9.53 3.08
CA GLY A 41 10.56 9.51 3.62
C GLY A 41 11.60 9.33 2.52
N THR A 42 12.42 8.29 2.63
CA THR A 42 13.47 7.94 1.64
C THR A 42 13.22 6.59 0.98
N ASP A 43 12.00 6.08 1.08
CA ASP A 43 11.64 4.72 0.68
C ASP A 43 10.67 4.77 -0.51
N PRO A 44 11.14 4.55 -1.75
CA PRO A 44 10.33 4.68 -2.96
C PRO A 44 9.30 3.55 -3.12
N ASP A 45 9.34 2.51 -2.28
CA ASP A 45 8.31 1.47 -2.22
C ASP A 45 7.07 1.93 -1.41
N LYS A 46 7.18 3.01 -0.63
CA LYS A 46 6.07 3.65 0.10
C LYS A 46 5.49 4.78 -0.74
N VAL A 47 4.79 4.41 -1.80
CA VAL A 47 4.26 5.35 -2.79
C VAL A 47 3.29 6.32 -2.14
N ALA A 48 3.54 7.62 -2.31
CA ALA A 48 2.70 8.69 -1.80
C ALA A 48 1.83 9.27 -2.92
N VAL A 49 0.53 9.41 -2.70
CA VAL A 49 -0.43 9.93 -3.68
C VAL A 49 -0.97 11.27 -3.18
N PRO A 50 -0.52 12.41 -3.75
CA PRO A 50 -0.99 13.74 -3.35
C PRO A 50 -2.18 14.25 -4.18
N TYR A 51 -2.49 13.62 -5.32
CA TYR A 51 -3.52 14.11 -6.25
C TYR A 51 -4.54 13.03 -6.55
N TYR A 52 -5.82 13.40 -6.49
CA TYR A 52 -6.93 12.49 -6.67
C TYR A 52 -7.88 13.02 -7.74
N PRO A 53 -8.34 12.16 -8.66
CA PRO A 53 -9.51 12.46 -9.48
C PRO A 53 -10.74 12.70 -8.60
N ALA A 54 -11.70 13.47 -9.12
CA ALA A 54 -12.96 13.75 -8.41
C ALA A 54 -13.76 12.46 -8.20
N HIS A 55 -13.96 12.07 -6.94
CA HIS A 55 -14.79 10.95 -6.55
C HIS A 55 -15.24 11.12 -5.08
N PRO A 56 -16.46 10.71 -4.68
CA PRO A 56 -16.92 10.87 -3.28
C PRO A 56 -15.99 10.26 -2.21
N ILE A 57 -15.26 9.20 -2.58
CA ILE A 57 -14.23 8.57 -1.74
C ILE A 57 -13.04 9.51 -1.49
N THR A 58 -12.65 10.31 -2.49
CA THR A 58 -11.38 11.05 -2.51
C THR A 58 -11.51 12.54 -2.19
N GLU A 59 -12.73 13.08 -2.07
CA GLU A 59 -12.99 14.53 -1.89
C GLU A 59 -12.22 15.25 -0.77
N GLN A 60 -11.87 14.55 0.31
CA GLN A 60 -11.22 15.13 1.49
C GLN A 60 -9.84 14.54 1.76
N LEU A 61 -9.24 13.89 0.76
CA LEU A 61 -7.92 13.30 0.89
C LEU A 61 -6.87 14.35 0.52
N ALA A 62 -5.89 14.53 1.38
CA ALA A 62 -4.74 15.39 1.12
C ALA A 62 -3.54 14.56 0.60
N LEU A 63 -3.21 13.48 1.31
CA LEU A 63 -2.10 12.60 0.98
C LEU A 63 -2.41 11.20 1.50
N THR A 64 -2.17 10.18 0.70
CA THR A 64 -2.21 8.77 1.15
C THR A 64 -0.92 8.10 0.78
N VAL A 65 -0.51 7.13 1.59
CA VAL A 65 0.71 6.34 1.38
C VAL A 65 0.34 4.88 1.27
N PHE A 66 0.75 4.27 0.17
CA PHE A 66 0.57 2.86 -0.13
C PHE A 66 1.92 2.15 0.00
N PRO A 67 2.13 1.32 1.04
CA PRO A 67 3.33 0.53 1.19
C PRO A 67 3.31 -0.65 0.22
N ALA A 68 4.38 -0.77 -0.56
CA ALA A 68 4.62 -1.82 -1.53
C ALA A 68 3.37 -2.22 -2.34
N PRO A 69 2.68 -1.30 -3.03
CA PRO A 69 1.43 -1.62 -3.69
C PRO A 69 1.68 -2.35 -5.00
N ARG A 70 0.76 -3.23 -5.40
CA ARG A 70 0.74 -3.83 -6.74
C ARG A 70 0.01 -2.94 -7.74
N PRO A 71 0.37 -2.99 -9.03
CA PRO A 71 -0.29 -2.18 -10.05
C PRO A 71 -1.65 -2.78 -10.44
N ILE A 72 -2.64 -1.92 -10.68
CA ILE A 72 -3.92 -2.28 -11.29
C ILE A 72 -3.94 -1.76 -12.73
N ARG A 73 -4.63 -2.48 -13.62
CA ARG A 73 -4.87 -2.08 -15.00
C ARG A 73 -6.36 -2.06 -15.28
N LEU A 74 -6.81 -1.00 -15.93
CA LEU A 74 -8.10 -1.00 -16.59
C LEU A 74 -7.94 -1.63 -17.96
N LEU A 75 -8.77 -2.63 -18.24
CA LEU A 75 -8.99 -3.15 -19.58
C LEU A 75 -10.03 -2.28 -20.29
N SER A 76 -10.45 -2.68 -21.50
CA SER A 76 -11.49 -1.99 -22.25
C SER A 76 -12.76 -1.81 -21.42
N GLN A 77 -13.36 -0.61 -21.46
CA GLN A 77 -14.59 -0.30 -20.74
C GLN A 77 -15.70 -1.27 -21.16
N ARG A 78 -16.33 -1.90 -20.16
CA ARG A 78 -17.49 -2.77 -20.36
C ARG A 78 -18.76 -1.92 -20.39
N PRO A 79 -19.70 -2.17 -21.32
CA PRO A 79 -21.00 -1.53 -21.30
C PRO A 79 -21.69 -1.74 -19.95
N GLY A 80 -22.30 -0.69 -19.40
CA GLY A 80 -23.01 -0.76 -18.11
C GLY A 80 -22.12 -0.72 -16.87
N ILE A 81 -20.79 -0.70 -17.01
CA ILE A 81 -19.83 -0.61 -15.89
C ILE A 81 -18.97 0.65 -16.05
N GLN A 82 -19.05 1.54 -15.07
CA GLN A 82 -18.20 2.72 -14.97
C GLN A 82 -17.03 2.43 -14.02
N ALA A 83 -15.81 2.61 -14.52
CA ALA A 83 -14.60 2.50 -13.73
C ALA A 83 -13.94 3.87 -13.56
N THR A 84 -13.62 4.24 -12.32
CA THR A 84 -13.00 5.51 -11.94
C THR A 84 -11.71 5.23 -11.17
N VAL A 85 -10.60 5.77 -11.68
CA VAL A 85 -9.31 5.72 -10.97
C VAL A 85 -9.41 6.57 -9.71
N LEU A 86 -9.05 6.00 -8.57
CA LEU A 86 -9.03 6.71 -7.29
C LEU A 86 -7.63 7.22 -6.95
N ALA A 87 -6.59 6.42 -7.21
CA ALA A 87 -5.21 6.76 -6.89
C ALA A 87 -4.26 6.24 -7.98
N SER A 88 -3.31 7.08 -8.36
CA SER A 88 -2.26 6.77 -9.34
C SER A 88 -0.93 7.38 -8.95
N THR A 89 0.15 6.76 -9.41
CA THR A 89 1.53 7.18 -9.12
C THR A 89 2.02 8.27 -10.07
N SER A 90 3.24 8.75 -9.84
CA SER A 90 3.92 9.71 -10.72
C SER A 90 4.27 9.13 -12.11
N GLN A 91 4.67 10.01 -13.02
CA GLN A 91 5.14 9.62 -14.36
C GLN A 91 6.44 8.79 -14.33
N ASP A 92 7.27 9.00 -13.31
CA ASP A 92 8.59 8.36 -13.19
C ASP A 92 8.53 6.99 -12.48
N SER A 93 7.31 6.55 -12.15
CA SER A 93 7.09 5.28 -11.48
C SER A 93 7.39 4.09 -12.39
N TYR A 94 7.72 2.96 -11.77
CA TYR A 94 7.91 1.70 -12.47
C TYR A 94 7.51 0.51 -11.60
N VAL A 95 7.25 -0.63 -12.22
CA VAL A 95 6.90 -1.87 -11.50
C VAL A 95 8.13 -2.75 -11.33
N ARG A 96 8.62 -2.92 -10.12
CA ARG A 96 9.66 -3.89 -9.80
C ARG A 96 9.04 -5.29 -9.71
N ALA A 97 9.66 -6.28 -10.36
CA ALA A 97 9.20 -7.66 -10.27
C ALA A 97 9.12 -8.11 -8.80
N GLY A 98 8.03 -8.79 -8.43
CA GLY A 98 7.79 -9.22 -7.06
C GLY A 98 8.83 -10.25 -6.61
N THR A 99 9.03 -10.40 -5.31
CA THR A 99 9.94 -11.39 -4.71
C THR A 99 9.21 -12.63 -4.17
N GLY A 100 7.89 -12.75 -4.42
CA GLY A 100 7.07 -13.88 -3.95
C GLY A 100 7.50 -15.23 -4.54
N LEU A 101 7.05 -16.33 -3.91
CA LEU A 101 7.38 -17.73 -4.27
C LEU A 101 7.19 -18.06 -5.77
N ALA A 102 6.21 -17.43 -6.43
CA ALA A 102 5.96 -17.57 -7.87
C ALA A 102 7.00 -16.85 -8.75
N SER A 103 7.61 -15.77 -8.26
CA SER A 103 8.60 -14.97 -8.99
C SER A 103 10.01 -15.56 -8.93
N ALA A 104 10.29 -16.43 -7.94
CA ALA A 104 11.53 -17.20 -7.87
C ALA A 104 11.70 -18.19 -9.04
N ALA A 105 10.60 -18.67 -9.63
CA ALA A 105 10.64 -19.53 -10.81
C ALA A 105 10.97 -18.73 -12.09
N THR A 106 10.45 -17.50 -12.21
CA THR A 106 10.67 -16.62 -13.37
C THR A 106 12.03 -15.92 -13.35
N SER A 107 12.54 -15.58 -12.17
CA SER A 107 13.84 -14.90 -12.01
C SER A 107 15.03 -15.78 -12.43
N LYS A 108 14.93 -17.11 -12.29
CA LYS A 108 15.97 -18.05 -12.73
C LYS A 108 16.13 -18.12 -14.25
N GLN A 109 15.09 -17.73 -15.00
CA GLN A 109 15.12 -17.73 -16.47
C GLN A 109 15.63 -16.40 -17.05
N LEU A 110 15.41 -15.26 -16.38
CA LEU A 110 15.95 -13.96 -16.81
C LEU A 110 17.46 -13.78 -16.49
N ALA A 111 17.97 -14.46 -15.45
CA ALA A 111 19.38 -14.38 -15.09
C ALA A 111 20.33 -15.02 -16.14
N ALA A 112 19.80 -15.88 -17.03
CA ALA A 112 20.57 -16.53 -18.08
C ALA A 112 20.79 -15.67 -19.34
N THR A 113 20.07 -14.54 -19.49
CA THR A 113 20.08 -13.72 -20.72
C THR A 113 20.76 -12.35 -20.58
N GLY A 114 21.47 -12.07 -19.49
CA GLY A 114 22.35 -10.89 -19.38
C GLY A 114 21.65 -9.52 -19.45
N ALA A 115 20.32 -9.45 -19.34
CA ALA A 115 19.57 -8.21 -19.33
C ALA A 115 19.48 -7.65 -17.88
N GLN A 116 20.54 -6.99 -17.41
CA GLN A 116 20.42 -6.03 -16.30
C GLN A 116 19.78 -4.75 -16.84
N GLY A 117 18.46 -4.78 -16.97
CA GLY A 117 17.62 -3.59 -17.08
C GLY A 117 16.40 -3.84 -16.21
N ASN A 118 15.94 -2.82 -15.49
CA ASN A 118 14.63 -2.84 -14.82
C ASN A 118 13.57 -3.24 -15.85
N GLY A 119 13.26 -4.53 -15.98
CA GLY A 119 12.25 -5.09 -16.90
C GLY A 119 10.82 -4.78 -16.45
N GLY A 120 10.67 -3.74 -15.64
CA GLY A 120 9.42 -3.23 -15.14
C GLY A 120 8.78 -2.30 -16.15
N ARG A 121 7.46 -2.40 -16.30
CA ARG A 121 6.70 -1.40 -17.04
C ARG A 121 6.90 -0.03 -16.36
N SER A 122 7.37 0.94 -17.13
CA SER A 122 7.58 2.33 -16.69
C SER A 122 6.36 3.18 -17.00
N GLY A 123 6.09 4.18 -16.17
CA GLY A 123 4.99 5.13 -16.27
C GLY A 123 4.02 5.05 -15.08
N PRO A 124 3.00 5.92 -15.05
CA PRO A 124 2.01 5.96 -13.98
C PRO A 124 1.33 4.61 -13.81
N ALA A 125 1.34 4.09 -12.58
CA ALA A 125 0.61 2.91 -12.18
C ALA A 125 -0.65 3.30 -11.42
N ILE A 126 -1.74 2.55 -11.63
CA ILE A 126 -2.98 2.74 -10.89
C ILE A 126 -2.89 1.89 -9.63
N LEU A 127 -3.17 2.50 -8.48
CA LEU A 127 -3.10 1.84 -7.17
C LEU A 127 -4.48 1.51 -6.61
N ALA A 128 -5.50 2.29 -6.98
CA ALA A 128 -6.86 2.07 -6.54
C ALA A 128 -7.88 2.47 -7.62
N VAL A 129 -8.96 1.70 -7.75
CA VAL A 129 -10.04 1.93 -8.71
C VAL A 129 -11.40 1.63 -8.06
N ALA A 130 -12.39 2.46 -8.35
CA ALA A 130 -13.79 2.23 -8.02
C ALA A 130 -14.56 1.83 -9.28
N LEU A 131 -15.45 0.85 -9.15
CA LEU A 131 -16.36 0.41 -10.20
C LEU A 131 -17.79 0.52 -9.67
N GLN A 132 -18.69 0.99 -10.53
CA GLN A 132 -20.11 0.99 -10.28
C GLN A 132 -20.88 0.70 -11.57
N GLY A 133 -22.00 0.00 -11.46
CA GLY A 133 -22.81 -0.33 -12.64
C GLY A 133 -23.67 -1.57 -12.46
N HIS A 134 -24.02 -2.20 -13.57
CA HIS A 134 -24.78 -3.45 -13.61
C HIS A 134 -23.92 -4.53 -14.27
N LEU A 135 -23.88 -5.73 -13.68
CA LEU A 135 -23.09 -6.85 -14.19
C LEU A 135 -23.68 -7.44 -15.48
N SER A 136 -24.97 -7.25 -15.71
CA SER A 136 -25.71 -7.69 -16.90
C SER A 136 -26.90 -6.77 -17.12
N GLU A 137 -27.42 -6.68 -18.35
CA GLU A 137 -28.59 -5.83 -18.65
C GLU A 137 -29.83 -6.21 -17.83
N ASP A 138 -29.96 -7.48 -17.45
CA ASP A 138 -31.06 -7.99 -16.63
C ASP A 138 -30.86 -7.78 -15.12
N SER A 139 -29.70 -7.28 -14.68
CA SER A 139 -29.42 -7.08 -13.26
C SER A 139 -30.16 -5.84 -12.75
N ALA A 140 -31.23 -6.04 -11.99
CA ALA A 140 -32.02 -4.94 -11.42
C ALA A 140 -31.28 -4.11 -10.36
N ASN A 141 -30.27 -4.68 -9.71
CA ASN A 141 -29.54 -4.00 -8.65
C ASN A 141 -28.14 -3.59 -9.11
N PRO A 142 -27.72 -2.33 -8.90
CA PRO A 142 -26.36 -1.92 -9.18
C PRO A 142 -25.38 -2.60 -8.21
N PHE A 143 -24.14 -2.73 -8.67
CA PHE A 143 -23.01 -3.10 -7.82
C PHE A 143 -22.06 -1.93 -7.63
N ARG A 144 -21.32 -1.99 -6.52
CA ARG A 144 -20.14 -1.15 -6.29
C ARG A 144 -18.98 -2.03 -5.89
N LEU A 145 -17.81 -1.76 -6.44
CA LEU A 145 -16.59 -2.46 -6.13
C LEU A 145 -15.46 -1.45 -5.98
N VAL A 146 -14.62 -1.62 -4.97
CA VAL A 146 -13.35 -0.89 -4.86
C VAL A 146 -12.22 -1.90 -4.79
N LEU A 147 -11.26 -1.76 -5.70
CA LEU A 147 -10.04 -2.56 -5.75
C LEU A 147 -8.85 -1.67 -5.40
N ILE A 148 -8.05 -2.09 -4.42
CA ILE A 148 -6.83 -1.39 -3.98
C ILE A 148 -5.66 -2.39 -4.00
N GLY A 149 -4.53 -1.98 -4.57
CA GLY A 149 -3.35 -2.83 -4.75
C GLY A 149 -2.49 -3.05 -3.51
N SER A 150 -2.97 -2.67 -2.32
CA SER A 150 -2.29 -2.90 -1.03
C SER A 150 -3.34 -2.86 0.06
N ALA A 151 -3.32 -3.80 1.00
CA ALA A 151 -4.07 -3.70 2.25
C ALA A 151 -3.26 -2.97 3.33
N SER A 152 -1.95 -2.88 3.16
CA SER A 152 -1.02 -2.30 4.14
C SER A 152 -1.30 -0.83 4.44
N PHE A 153 -1.89 -0.06 3.50
CA PHE A 153 -2.27 1.34 3.75
C PHE A 153 -3.30 1.48 4.88
N ALA A 154 -4.15 0.46 5.08
CA ALA A 154 -5.20 0.42 6.09
C ALA A 154 -4.76 -0.30 7.38
N ALA A 155 -3.55 -0.86 7.43
CA ALA A 155 -3.01 -1.47 8.64
C ALA A 155 -2.68 -0.41 9.70
N ASN A 156 -2.67 -0.77 10.99
CA ASN A 156 -2.47 0.17 12.10
C ASN A 156 -1.21 1.04 11.97
N ALA A 157 -0.15 0.54 11.32
CA ALA A 157 1.08 1.29 11.08
C ALA A 157 0.90 2.46 10.10
N PHE A 158 -0.06 2.38 9.18
CA PHE A 158 -0.30 3.39 8.14
C PHE A 158 -1.68 4.03 8.22
N PHE A 159 -2.64 3.45 8.95
CA PHE A 159 -3.97 4.02 9.16
C PHE A 159 -3.95 5.47 9.68
N PRO A 160 -3.14 5.84 10.69
CA PRO A 160 -3.05 7.23 11.16
C PRO A 160 -2.21 8.13 10.23
N TYR A 161 -1.56 7.57 9.20
CA TYR A 161 -0.68 8.32 8.32
C TYR A 161 -1.49 9.17 7.35
N ALA A 162 -1.36 10.49 7.46
CA ALA A 162 -2.02 11.47 6.60
C ALA A 162 -3.54 11.19 6.45
N SER A 163 -4.00 10.88 5.23
CA SER A 163 -5.41 10.60 4.91
C SER A 163 -5.69 9.11 4.68
N ASN A 164 -4.81 8.18 5.08
CA ASN A 164 -5.03 6.74 4.87
C ASN A 164 -6.30 6.22 5.55
N GLY A 165 -6.48 6.55 6.83
CA GLY A 165 -7.71 6.22 7.55
C GLY A 165 -8.94 6.88 6.94
N ASP A 166 -8.81 8.11 6.46
CA ASP A 166 -9.91 8.83 5.80
C ASP A 166 -10.30 8.15 4.46
N LEU A 167 -9.32 7.64 3.69
CA LEU A 167 -9.56 6.84 2.48
C LEU A 167 -10.25 5.52 2.81
N ALA A 168 -9.77 4.79 3.81
CA ALA A 168 -10.34 3.50 4.22
C ALA A 168 -11.81 3.66 4.67
N VAL A 169 -12.08 4.64 5.53
CA VAL A 169 -13.44 4.95 6.00
C VAL A 169 -14.33 5.44 4.87
N SER A 170 -13.85 6.36 4.02
CA SER A 170 -14.63 6.88 2.88
C SER A 170 -14.97 5.78 1.87
N THR A 171 -14.08 4.81 1.68
CA THR A 171 -14.31 3.63 0.84
C THR A 171 -15.44 2.77 1.38
N VAL A 172 -15.41 2.43 2.67
CA VAL A 172 -16.46 1.63 3.32
C VAL A 172 -17.81 2.36 3.28
N ARG A 173 -17.83 3.66 3.57
CA ARG A 173 -19.05 4.48 3.54
C ARG A 173 -19.66 4.55 2.14
N TRP A 174 -18.83 4.76 1.12
CA TRP A 174 -19.29 4.77 -0.27
C TRP A 174 -19.86 3.40 -0.69
N LEU A 175 -19.21 2.31 -0.31
CA LEU A 175 -19.72 0.95 -0.54
C LEU A 175 -21.02 0.68 0.23
N ALA A 176 -21.21 1.25 1.42
CA ALA A 176 -22.43 1.13 2.20
C ALA A 176 -23.60 2.01 1.69
N GLY A 177 -23.37 2.84 0.66
CA GLY A 177 -24.38 3.80 0.18
C GLY A 177 -24.46 5.09 0.98
N ASP A 178 -23.60 5.28 1.98
CA ASP A 178 -23.55 6.48 2.81
C ASP A 178 -22.62 7.54 2.21
N THR A 179 -23.13 8.31 1.25
CA THR A 179 -22.40 9.43 0.64
C THR A 179 -22.84 10.81 1.16
N GLY A 180 -23.86 10.86 2.02
CA GLY A 180 -24.49 12.11 2.48
C GLY A 180 -24.18 12.53 3.92
N THR A 181 -23.62 11.65 4.75
CA THR A 181 -23.37 12.00 6.17
C THR A 181 -22.11 12.87 6.28
N PRO A 182 -22.16 14.01 7.01
CA PRO A 182 -20.99 14.86 7.21
C PRO A 182 -19.80 14.05 7.76
N LYS A 183 -18.64 14.20 7.13
CA LYS A 183 -17.36 13.57 7.53
C LYS A 183 -16.83 14.26 8.80
N LEU A 184 -17.49 14.07 9.94
CA LEU A 184 -16.97 14.51 11.24
C LEU A 184 -15.88 13.54 11.69
N LYS A 185 -14.62 13.97 11.63
CA LYS A 185 -13.49 13.20 12.16
C LYS A 185 -13.61 13.18 13.69
N PRO A 186 -13.66 12.00 14.33
CA PRO A 186 -13.56 11.92 15.78
C PRO A 186 -12.25 12.58 16.22
N MET A 187 -12.27 13.35 17.32
CA MET A 187 -11.02 13.80 17.94
C MET A 187 -10.22 12.56 18.34
N THR A 188 -9.12 12.31 17.64
CA THR A 188 -8.24 11.20 17.94
C THR A 188 -7.31 11.64 19.04
N TYR A 189 -7.39 10.96 20.19
CA TYR A 189 -6.39 11.08 21.23
C TYR A 189 -5.14 10.36 20.72
N ALA A 190 -4.23 11.11 20.09
CA ALA A 190 -2.94 10.55 19.69
C ALA A 190 -2.15 10.25 20.97
N ALA A 191 -1.63 9.03 21.08
CA ALA A 191 -0.62 8.75 22.11
C ALA A 191 0.55 9.72 21.88
N PRO A 192 1.14 10.31 22.94
CA PRO A 192 2.28 11.20 22.78
C PRO A 192 3.40 10.45 22.04
N GLU A 193 3.76 10.90 20.84
CA GLU A 193 4.93 10.38 20.14
C GLU A 193 6.18 10.95 20.82
N ILE A 194 7.08 10.07 21.25
CA ILE A 194 8.40 10.48 21.74
C ILE A 194 9.27 10.74 20.51
N THR A 195 9.36 12.00 20.10
CA THR A 195 10.31 12.43 19.06
C THR A 195 11.66 12.66 19.70
N LEU A 196 12.64 11.80 19.37
CA LEU A 196 14.01 11.96 19.84
C LEU A 196 14.79 12.75 18.79
N THR A 197 15.51 13.77 19.23
CA THR A 197 16.55 14.42 18.43
C THR A 197 17.62 13.39 18.06
N HIS A 198 18.35 13.67 16.97
CA HIS A 198 19.43 12.79 16.52
C HIS A 198 20.48 12.54 17.63
N ARG A 199 20.72 13.56 18.46
CA ARG A 199 21.60 13.46 19.62
C ARG A 199 21.03 12.56 20.71
N GLU A 200 19.74 12.67 21.02
CA GLU A 200 19.09 11.81 22.03
C GLU A 200 19.07 10.35 21.57
N MET A 201 18.83 10.09 20.29
CA MET A 201 18.91 8.74 19.73
C MET A 201 20.32 8.14 19.89
N GLN A 202 21.37 8.90 19.59
CA GLN A 202 22.76 8.48 19.80
C GLN A 202 23.07 8.21 21.28
N VAL A 203 22.59 9.06 22.18
CA VAL A 203 22.77 8.86 23.63
C VAL A 203 22.05 7.59 24.07
N THR A 204 20.80 7.38 23.68
CA THR A 204 20.03 6.18 24.02
C THR A 204 20.71 4.91 23.50
N PHE A 205 21.21 4.94 22.26
CA PHE A 205 21.97 3.84 21.68
C PHE A 205 23.23 3.51 22.51
N ILE A 206 24.06 4.51 22.81
CA ILE A 206 25.29 4.30 23.61
C ILE A 206 24.96 3.77 25.00
N LEU A 207 23.94 4.32 25.66
CA LEU A 207 23.65 4.04 27.06
C LEU A 207 23.03 2.64 27.25
N ILE A 208 22.08 2.28 26.37
CA ILE A 208 21.32 1.02 26.49
C ILE A 208 22.02 -0.13 25.75
N GLU A 209 22.57 0.11 24.57
CA GLU A 209 23.11 -0.96 23.72
C GLU A 209 24.59 -1.25 23.98
N ILE A 210 25.36 -0.24 24.41
CA ILE A 210 26.80 -0.40 24.66
C ILE A 210 27.09 -0.45 26.16
N LEU A 211 26.73 0.61 26.89
CA LEU A 211 27.19 0.84 28.25
C LEU A 211 26.55 -0.15 29.24
N LEU A 212 25.27 -0.48 29.05
CA LEU A 212 24.57 -1.44 29.90
C LEU A 212 25.14 -2.87 29.78
N PRO A 213 25.31 -3.47 28.59
CA PRO A 213 25.98 -4.79 28.47
C PRO A 213 27.41 -4.78 28.99
N LEU A 214 28.18 -3.72 28.69
CA LEU A 214 29.55 -3.60 29.18
C LEU A 214 29.61 -3.57 30.72
N SER A 215 28.66 -2.86 31.35
CA SER A 215 28.58 -2.81 32.81
C SER A 215 28.35 -4.19 33.42
N VAL A 216 27.48 -5.01 32.82
CA VAL A 216 27.21 -6.39 33.27
C VAL A 216 28.47 -7.25 33.19
N ILE A 217 29.24 -7.13 32.09
CA ILE A 217 30.52 -7.84 31.93
C ILE A 217 31.53 -7.40 33.00
N LEU A 218 31.66 -6.10 33.22
CA LEU A 218 32.58 -5.55 34.22
C LEU A 218 32.22 -6.01 35.64
N PHE A 219 30.94 -5.96 36.00
CA PHE A 219 30.48 -6.47 37.30
C PHE A 219 30.70 -7.98 37.43
N GLY A 220 30.46 -8.75 36.37
CA GLY A 220 30.75 -10.18 36.33
C GLY A 220 32.23 -10.49 36.58
N LEU A 221 33.13 -9.77 35.88
CA LEU A 221 34.58 -9.89 36.07
C LEU A 221 35.02 -9.49 37.48
N ALA A 222 34.49 -8.40 38.02
CA ALA A 222 34.82 -7.94 39.37
C ALA A 222 34.41 -8.97 40.44
N VAL A 223 33.21 -9.56 40.32
CA VAL A 223 32.75 -10.63 41.22
C VAL A 223 33.61 -11.88 41.08
N TRP A 224 33.99 -12.26 39.86
CA TRP A 224 34.86 -13.41 39.62
C TRP A 224 36.23 -13.23 40.25
N GLN A 225 36.87 -12.05 40.08
CA GLN A 225 38.15 -11.75 40.70
C GLN A 225 38.08 -11.74 42.23
N ARG A 226 36.95 -11.32 42.81
CA ARG A 226 36.77 -11.27 44.27
C ARG A 226 36.46 -12.64 44.88
N ARG A 227 35.99 -13.60 44.08
CA ARG A 227 35.69 -14.99 44.48
C ARG A 227 36.87 -15.94 44.28
N ARG A 228 37.93 -15.48 43.62
CA ARG A 228 39.14 -16.24 43.32
C ARG A 228 40.27 -15.81 44.25
#